data_AF-A0A1Y2MB63-F1
#
_entry.id   AF-A0A1Y2MB63-F1
#
_cell.length_a   1.000
_cell.length_b   1.000
_cell.length_c   1.000
_cell.angle_alpha   90.00
_cell.angle_beta   90.00
_cell.angle_gamma   90.00
#
_symmetry.space_group_name_H-M   'P 1'
#
loop_
_entity.id
_entity.type
_entity.pdbx_description
1 polymer ?
#
loop_
_entity_poly.entity_id
_entity_poly.type
_entity_poly.pdbx_seq_one_letter_code
_entity_poly.pdbx_strand_id
1 'polypeptide(L)'
;MAEFSPSNSVAQSEVPPADSPPTPMDTEPTGSNASPPAPMVTSVVLRNKFHRCPIHRDERMCKGARVEPEDEEISSTLTDPTITFDKSQEQLRKKTRGGSKLLPPTLYRVFYEGSATLSSRVSKDTHVRHRENKQLKLRNGNAFQTIGEVVFNKSVTKEGIERHLVWNKKKDPSTWISMFHGFGHATKRARFHYTESKRIGQRVTIAEISTSDLVAATLHANCKTVWEIMKTTAHWTKRLHYSVTTRQVEIPVWVNRSVRPADGSSIKAEELMASNDDLFVSIKELNNSNLVAGPDSHSRRRTIRANGHAYEWLALGRIREERIMKVIPFDGTAFHMVKPSYTVRSEDATEDWIFDFELETWRLESEMKRANARKRRITEVDDDDDDVFEVASKEVCKCKRSNTQALSLSTVEIIYHI
;
A
#
# COMPACT_ATOMS: atom_id res chain seq x y z
N MET A 1 23.88 -13.03 68.26
CA MET A 1 22.84 -13.71 67.46
C MET A 1 23.41 -13.97 66.08
N ALA A 2 23.15 -15.18 65.57
CA ALA A 2 24.02 -15.96 64.71
C ALA A 2 24.05 -15.56 63.23
N GLU A 3 25.22 -15.77 62.65
CA GLU A 3 25.56 -15.80 61.23
C GLU A 3 24.87 -16.97 60.52
N PHE A 4 24.48 -16.79 59.25
CA PHE A 4 24.34 -17.90 58.30
C PHE A 4 24.56 -17.42 56.86
N SER A 5 25.65 -17.88 56.25
CA SER A 5 25.87 -17.94 54.79
C SER A 5 25.31 -19.25 54.23
N PRO A 6 25.05 -19.30 52.91
CA PRO A 6 25.51 -20.48 52.18
C PRO A 6 26.13 -20.19 50.80
N SER A 7 27.38 -20.67 50.69
CA SER A 7 28.05 -21.43 49.62
C SER A 7 27.48 -21.48 48.19
N ASN A 8 28.37 -21.05 47.27
CA ASN A 8 28.44 -21.40 45.85
C ASN A 8 28.72 -22.90 45.61
N SER A 9 28.10 -23.47 44.58
CA SER A 9 28.54 -24.72 43.94
C SER A 9 28.68 -24.53 42.43
N VAL A 10 29.91 -24.65 41.95
CA VAL A 10 30.34 -24.60 40.56
C VAL A 10 30.10 -25.96 39.91
N ALA A 11 29.35 -26.00 38.81
CA ALA A 11 29.23 -27.18 37.96
C ALA A 11 30.14 -26.99 36.73
N GLN A 12 31.14 -27.87 36.62
CA GLN A 12 32.01 -28.01 35.46
C GLN A 12 31.24 -28.77 34.36
N SER A 13 31.15 -28.18 33.17
CA SER A 13 30.65 -28.86 31.96
C SER A 13 31.85 -29.29 31.13
N GLU A 14 32.04 -30.59 31.01
CA GLU A 14 33.06 -31.24 30.19
C GLU A 14 32.79 -31.00 28.70
N VAL A 15 33.86 -30.72 27.96
CA VAL A 15 33.89 -30.56 26.50
C VAL A 15 34.32 -31.91 25.91
N PRO A 16 33.55 -32.53 25.00
CA PRO A 16 34.02 -33.70 24.27
C PRO A 16 34.92 -33.30 23.08
N PRO A 17 35.93 -34.12 22.73
CA PRO A 17 36.84 -33.83 21.63
C PRO A 17 36.19 -34.16 20.28
N ALA A 18 36.36 -33.26 19.30
CA ALA A 18 35.92 -33.45 17.93
C ALA A 18 37.12 -33.92 17.08
N ASP A 19 37.21 -35.24 16.86
CA ASP A 19 38.01 -35.84 15.80
C ASP A 19 37.06 -36.55 14.84
N SER A 20 36.91 -36.02 13.63
CA SER A 20 36.37 -36.75 12.48
C SER A 20 36.92 -36.17 11.17
N PRO A 21 37.36 -37.04 10.23
CA PRO A 21 38.08 -36.65 9.02
C PRO A 21 37.16 -36.10 7.92
N PRO A 22 37.71 -35.40 6.91
CA PRO A 22 36.92 -34.82 5.82
C PRO A 22 36.44 -35.88 4.82
N THR A 23 35.13 -35.95 4.62
CA THR A 23 34.45 -36.72 3.56
C THR A 23 34.45 -35.92 2.25
N PRO A 24 34.49 -36.58 1.07
CA PRO A 24 34.89 -35.97 -0.20
C PRO A 24 33.75 -35.21 -0.90
N MET A 25 34.15 -34.26 -1.76
CA MET A 25 33.27 -33.51 -2.64
C MET A 25 32.61 -34.43 -3.67
N ASP A 26 31.30 -34.60 -3.57
CA ASP A 26 30.49 -35.18 -4.63
C ASP A 26 30.07 -34.12 -5.65
N THR A 27 30.34 -34.47 -6.91
CA THR A 27 29.99 -33.83 -8.17
C THR A 27 28.50 -33.56 -8.34
N GLU A 28 28.17 -32.35 -8.82
CA GLU A 28 26.83 -31.95 -9.25
C GLU A 28 26.33 -32.79 -10.45
N PRO A 29 25.08 -33.31 -10.43
CA PRO A 29 24.43 -33.82 -11.62
C PRO A 29 23.74 -32.67 -12.38
N THR A 30 24.17 -32.45 -13.62
CA THR A 30 23.47 -31.65 -14.63
C THR A 30 22.15 -32.34 -15.02
N GLY A 31 21.06 -31.96 -14.36
CA GLY A 31 19.70 -32.37 -14.68
C GLY A 31 18.94 -31.28 -15.44
N SER A 32 18.78 -31.45 -16.75
CA SER A 32 17.98 -30.61 -17.63
C SER A 32 16.48 -30.72 -17.30
N ASN A 33 15.91 -29.71 -16.64
CA ASN A 33 14.46 -29.56 -16.56
C ASN A 33 13.95 -28.85 -17.81
N ALA A 34 13.29 -29.62 -18.66
CA ALA A 34 12.59 -29.13 -19.84
C ALA A 34 11.48 -28.16 -19.45
N SER A 35 11.53 -26.94 -20.01
CA SER A 35 10.46 -25.95 -19.91
C SER A 35 9.17 -26.46 -20.56
N PRO A 36 7.99 -26.12 -20.02
CA PRO A 36 6.71 -26.38 -20.69
C PRO A 36 6.62 -25.61 -22.03
N PRO A 37 5.90 -26.16 -23.03
CA PRO A 37 5.78 -25.54 -24.35
C PRO A 37 5.10 -24.18 -24.26
N ALA A 38 5.66 -23.20 -24.97
CA ALA A 38 5.07 -21.86 -25.09
C ALA A 38 3.68 -21.92 -25.76
N PRO A 39 2.74 -21.05 -25.37
CA PRO A 39 1.45 -20.95 -26.06
C PRO A 39 1.68 -20.55 -27.52
N MET A 40 0.99 -21.23 -28.44
CA MET A 40 1.01 -20.91 -29.86
C MET A 40 0.48 -19.49 -30.09
N VAL A 41 1.38 -18.56 -30.40
CA VAL A 41 1.05 -17.26 -30.98
C VAL A 41 1.12 -17.44 -32.49
N THR A 42 -0.02 -17.40 -33.17
CA THR A 42 -0.08 -17.38 -34.63
C THR A 42 0.29 -15.97 -35.12
N SER A 43 1.57 -15.62 -35.12
CA SER A 43 2.06 -14.39 -35.73
C SER A 43 2.50 -14.67 -37.16
N VAL A 44 1.75 -14.18 -38.14
CA VAL A 44 2.21 -14.11 -39.54
C VAL A 44 3.27 -13.01 -39.62
N VAL A 45 4.56 -13.40 -39.55
CA VAL A 45 5.68 -12.49 -39.79
C VAL A 45 5.88 -12.37 -41.29
N LEU A 46 5.29 -11.33 -41.89
CA LEU A 46 5.72 -10.86 -43.21
C LEU A 46 7.13 -10.28 -43.06
N ARG A 47 8.15 -11.05 -43.46
CA ARG A 47 9.52 -10.54 -43.61
C ARG A 47 9.55 -9.51 -44.73
N ASN A 48 9.33 -8.24 -44.41
CA ASN A 48 9.63 -7.15 -45.33
C ASN A 48 11.14 -7.09 -45.54
N LYS A 49 11.59 -7.57 -46.70
CA LYS A 49 12.92 -7.28 -47.23
C LYS A 49 13.00 -5.76 -47.38
N PHE A 50 13.90 -5.12 -46.64
CA PHE A 50 14.20 -3.70 -46.80
C PHE A 50 14.60 -3.42 -48.26
N HIS A 51 13.70 -2.82 -49.03
CA HIS A 51 14.04 -2.24 -50.32
C HIS A 51 14.88 -0.99 -50.05
N ARG A 52 16.12 -1.01 -50.53
CA ARG A 52 16.97 0.19 -50.60
C ARG A 52 16.23 1.22 -51.44
N CYS A 53 15.97 2.40 -50.87
CA CYS A 53 15.38 3.52 -51.59
C CYS A 53 16.30 3.89 -52.76
N PRO A 54 15.85 3.84 -54.03
CA PRO A 54 16.72 4.08 -55.19
C PRO A 54 17.14 5.55 -55.37
N ILE A 55 16.53 6.47 -54.60
CA ILE A 55 16.53 7.90 -54.94
C ILE A 55 17.55 8.70 -54.14
N HIS A 56 18.06 8.19 -53.01
CA HIS A 56 18.99 8.95 -52.16
C HIS A 56 20.24 8.14 -51.84
N ARG A 57 21.37 8.55 -52.42
CA ARG A 57 22.72 8.01 -52.13
C ARG A 57 23.30 8.52 -50.80
N ASP A 58 22.58 9.40 -50.12
CA ASP A 58 23.04 10.06 -48.90
C ASP A 58 22.21 9.62 -47.70
N GLU A 59 22.78 8.71 -46.87
CA GLU A 59 22.11 8.13 -45.68
C GLU A 59 21.69 9.18 -44.63
N ARG A 60 22.13 10.44 -44.77
CA ARG A 60 21.88 11.51 -43.80
C ARG A 60 20.52 12.19 -43.97
N MET A 61 19.87 12.12 -45.13
CA MET A 61 18.57 12.79 -45.35
C MET A 61 17.34 11.98 -44.94
N CYS A 62 17.48 10.68 -44.64
CA CYS A 62 16.37 9.86 -44.13
C CYS A 62 16.16 9.95 -42.61
N LYS A 63 16.87 10.84 -41.90
CA LYS A 63 16.69 11.07 -40.44
C LYS A 63 15.56 12.06 -40.10
N GLY A 64 14.63 12.29 -41.03
CA GLY A 64 13.70 13.43 -40.96
C GLY A 64 12.23 13.14 -40.69
N ALA A 65 11.76 11.89 -40.70
CA ALA A 65 10.42 11.59 -40.21
C ALA A 65 10.52 11.38 -38.70
N ARG A 66 10.30 12.43 -37.91
CA ARG A 66 9.83 12.25 -36.53
C ARG A 66 8.54 11.44 -36.65
N VAL A 67 8.63 10.12 -36.48
CA VAL A 67 7.47 9.29 -36.25
C VAL A 67 6.83 9.91 -35.01
N GLU A 68 5.70 10.59 -35.21
CA GLU A 68 4.94 11.10 -34.08
C GLU A 68 4.72 9.93 -33.12
N PRO A 69 4.88 10.14 -31.81
CA PRO A 69 4.69 9.07 -30.85
C PRO A 69 3.31 8.44 -31.09
N GLU A 70 3.29 7.14 -31.39
CA GLU A 70 2.04 6.41 -31.53
C GLU A 70 1.29 6.53 -30.19
N ASP A 71 0.03 6.99 -30.23
CA ASP A 71 -0.81 6.99 -29.04
C ASP A 71 -1.12 5.52 -28.72
N GLU A 72 -0.39 4.97 -27.76
CA GLU A 72 -0.55 3.61 -27.26
C GLU A 72 -1.31 3.63 -25.92
N GLU A 73 -2.44 2.94 -25.87
CA GLU A 73 -3.19 2.69 -24.65
C GLU A 73 -3.23 1.19 -24.36
N ILE A 74 -2.79 0.82 -23.16
CA ILE A 74 -2.84 -0.56 -22.66
C ILE A 74 -3.73 -0.55 -21.43
N SER A 75 -4.74 -1.41 -21.42
CA SER A 75 -5.58 -1.63 -20.26
C SER A 75 -5.72 -3.11 -19.97
N SER A 76 -5.68 -3.48 -18.70
CA SER A 76 -5.87 -4.87 -18.25
C SER A 76 -7.02 -4.95 -17.27
N THR A 77 -7.71 -6.09 -17.28
CA THR A 77 -8.76 -6.43 -16.31
C THR A 77 -8.60 -7.89 -15.89
N LEU A 78 -8.63 -8.14 -14.59
CA LEU A 78 -8.70 -9.49 -14.04
C LEU A 78 -10.13 -10.06 -14.16
N THR A 79 -10.25 -11.33 -14.54
CA THR A 79 -11.51 -12.08 -14.50
C THR A 79 -11.38 -13.28 -13.57
N ASP A 80 -12.45 -13.53 -12.83
CA ASP A 80 -12.60 -14.62 -11.85
C ASP A 80 -11.46 -14.72 -10.81
N PRO A 81 -11.06 -13.60 -10.17
CA PRO A 81 -9.96 -13.60 -9.22
C PRO A 81 -10.26 -14.46 -7.98
N THR A 82 -9.41 -15.43 -7.73
CA THR A 82 -9.50 -16.38 -6.62
C THR A 82 -8.21 -16.35 -5.79
N ILE A 83 -8.31 -16.40 -4.47
CA ILE A 83 -7.19 -16.30 -3.54
C ILE A 83 -6.97 -17.64 -2.84
N THR A 84 -5.73 -18.11 -2.83
CA THR A 84 -5.32 -19.38 -2.19
C THR A 84 -4.29 -19.14 -1.08
N PHE A 85 -4.26 -20.03 -0.08
CA PHE A 85 -3.44 -19.84 1.12
C PHE A 85 -2.38 -20.93 1.38
N ASP A 86 -2.59 -22.12 0.83
CA ASP A 86 -1.85 -23.33 1.23
C ASP A 86 -1.23 -24.11 0.07
N LYS A 87 -1.13 -23.52 -1.12
CA LYS A 87 -0.36 -24.13 -2.21
C LYS A 87 1.14 -24.04 -1.94
N SER A 88 1.92 -24.76 -2.74
CA SER A 88 3.38 -24.87 -2.60
C SER A 88 4.09 -23.51 -2.59
N GLN A 89 3.59 -22.53 -3.33
CA GLN A 89 4.15 -21.18 -3.43
C GLN A 89 4.01 -20.39 -2.11
N GLU A 90 2.84 -20.44 -1.47
CA GLU A 90 2.57 -19.83 -0.17
C GLU A 90 3.41 -20.52 0.92
N GLN A 91 3.52 -21.86 0.85
CA GLN A 91 4.37 -22.62 1.77
C GLN A 91 5.85 -22.26 1.60
N LEU A 92 6.33 -22.09 0.37
CA LEU A 92 7.70 -21.64 0.10
C LEU A 92 7.95 -20.26 0.73
N ARG A 93 7.02 -19.31 0.56
CA ARG A 93 7.10 -17.97 1.17
C ARG A 93 7.04 -18.01 2.70
N LYS A 94 6.29 -18.96 3.29
CA LYS A 94 6.29 -19.22 4.74
C LYS A 94 7.65 -19.78 5.21
N LYS A 95 8.25 -20.71 4.46
CA LYS A 95 9.51 -21.41 4.79
C LYS A 95 10.76 -20.54 4.64
N THR A 96 10.79 -19.58 3.72
CA THR A 96 11.98 -18.71 3.49
C THR A 96 12.30 -17.76 4.66
N ARG A 97 11.52 -17.81 5.75
CA ARG A 97 11.75 -17.04 6.99
C ARG A 97 13.12 -17.26 7.65
N GLY A 98 13.88 -18.29 7.27
CA GLY A 98 15.18 -18.64 7.86
C GLY A 98 16.42 -17.89 7.36
N GLY A 99 16.33 -16.99 6.36
CA GLY A 99 17.54 -16.29 5.86
C GLY A 99 17.31 -14.91 5.23
N SER A 100 16.12 -14.66 4.69
CA SER A 100 15.65 -13.30 4.39
C SER A 100 14.14 -13.27 4.60
N LYS A 101 13.67 -12.53 5.62
CA LYS A 101 12.24 -12.45 5.92
C LYS A 101 11.54 -11.77 4.74
N LEU A 102 10.87 -12.54 3.88
CA LEU A 102 10.12 -12.01 2.73
C LEU A 102 9.05 -11.02 3.19
N LEU A 103 8.37 -11.31 4.29
CA LEU A 103 7.55 -10.34 5.01
C LEU A 103 8.36 -9.68 6.13
N PRO A 104 8.65 -8.37 6.03
CA PRO A 104 9.28 -7.60 7.10
C PRO A 104 8.36 -7.59 8.33
N PRO A 105 8.87 -7.64 9.56
CA PRO A 105 8.02 -7.60 10.76
C PRO A 105 7.18 -6.32 10.84
N THR A 106 7.72 -5.21 10.34
CA THR A 106 7.05 -3.92 10.27
C THR A 106 7.26 -3.27 8.91
N LEU A 107 6.29 -2.47 8.49
CA LEU A 107 6.37 -1.60 7.32
C LEU A 107 6.35 -0.14 7.78
N TYR A 108 6.97 0.74 7.02
CA TYR A 108 7.09 2.15 7.35
C TYR A 108 6.43 3.00 6.28
N ARG A 109 5.42 3.78 6.65
CA ARG A 109 4.73 4.70 5.76
C ARG A 109 5.16 6.13 6.02
N VAL A 110 5.73 6.79 5.02
CA VAL A 110 5.90 8.25 5.05
C VAL A 110 4.58 8.90 4.66
N PHE A 111 4.14 9.89 5.44
CA PHE A 111 2.97 10.70 5.15
C PHE A 111 3.17 12.14 5.64
N TYR A 112 2.34 13.03 5.12
CA TYR A 112 2.38 14.48 5.32
C TYR A 112 1.04 15.08 4.85
N GLU A 113 0.79 16.36 5.13
CA GLU A 113 -0.47 17.06 4.85
C GLU A 113 -0.98 16.92 3.40
N GLY A 114 -0.06 17.04 2.44
CA GLY A 114 -0.28 17.00 1.01
C GLY A 114 -0.32 15.58 0.41
N SER A 115 -0.36 14.55 1.24
CA SER A 115 -0.36 13.16 0.76
C SER A 115 -1.65 12.85 0.01
N ALA A 116 -1.56 12.07 -1.07
CA ALA A 116 -2.73 11.60 -1.84
C ALA A 116 -3.50 10.46 -1.14
N THR A 117 -3.58 10.52 0.19
CA THR A 117 -4.29 9.58 1.08
C THR A 117 -4.87 10.36 2.25
N LEU A 118 -6.07 10.00 2.68
CA LEU A 118 -6.61 10.43 3.95
C LEU A 118 -5.89 9.70 5.09
N SER A 119 -5.76 10.36 6.24
CA SER A 119 -5.01 9.89 7.41
C SER A 119 -5.73 10.32 8.68
N SER A 120 -5.81 9.47 9.70
CA SER A 120 -6.36 9.85 11.01
C SER A 120 -5.48 10.86 11.76
N ARG A 121 -4.23 11.00 11.32
CA ARG A 121 -3.14 11.75 11.99
C ARG A 121 -2.72 13.02 11.26
N VAL A 122 -3.61 13.52 10.41
CA VAL A 122 -3.45 14.81 9.72
C VAL A 122 -4.70 15.62 10.03
N SER A 123 -4.55 16.90 10.33
CA SER A 123 -5.69 17.76 10.62
C SER A 123 -6.63 17.81 9.42
N LYS A 124 -7.95 17.78 9.68
CA LYS A 124 -9.01 17.86 8.66
C LYS A 124 -8.84 19.04 7.71
N ASP A 125 -8.35 20.16 8.23
CA ASP A 125 -8.17 21.39 7.46
C ASP A 125 -6.98 21.33 6.50
N THR A 126 -6.05 20.41 6.76
CA THR A 126 -4.80 20.25 6.01
C THR A 126 -4.83 19.09 5.03
N HIS A 127 -5.88 18.28 5.03
CA HIS A 127 -6.03 17.16 4.11
C HIS A 127 -6.16 17.59 2.65
N VAL A 128 -5.45 16.89 1.77
CA VAL A 128 -5.75 16.92 0.34
C VAL A 128 -7.18 16.43 0.12
N ARG A 129 -8.04 17.33 -0.37
CA ARG A 129 -9.41 16.97 -0.76
C ARG A 129 -9.39 16.31 -2.13
N HIS A 130 -10.23 15.29 -2.32
CA HIS A 130 -10.49 14.74 -3.66
C HIS A 130 -11.00 15.86 -4.57
N ARG A 131 -10.51 15.94 -5.82
CA ARG A 131 -10.90 16.97 -6.78
C ARG A 131 -12.41 16.97 -7.05
N GLU A 132 -12.93 15.77 -7.34
CA GLU A 132 -14.36 15.55 -7.62
C GLU A 132 -15.19 15.31 -6.35
N ASN A 133 -14.77 14.43 -5.44
CA ASN A 133 -15.51 14.12 -4.21
C ASN A 133 -14.98 14.86 -2.97
N LYS A 134 -15.24 16.17 -2.87
CA LYS A 134 -14.79 17.00 -1.73
C LYS A 134 -15.32 16.55 -0.36
N GLN A 135 -16.36 15.72 -0.32
CA GLN A 135 -16.97 15.19 0.91
C GLN A 135 -16.36 13.86 1.36
N LEU A 136 -15.38 13.32 0.62
CA LEU A 136 -14.70 12.08 1.00
C LEU A 136 -14.05 12.25 2.37
N LYS A 137 -14.51 11.46 3.33
CA LYS A 137 -14.00 11.41 4.70
C LYS A 137 -13.29 10.08 4.93
N LEU A 138 -12.31 10.12 5.83
CA LEU A 138 -11.69 8.91 6.37
C LEU A 138 -12.79 8.08 7.05
N ARG A 139 -12.91 6.81 6.67
CA ARG A 139 -13.84 5.89 7.33
C ARG A 139 -13.32 5.58 8.74
N ASN A 140 -14.24 5.41 9.69
CA ASN A 140 -13.91 5.03 11.06
C ASN A 140 -13.09 3.72 11.08
N GLY A 141 -12.08 3.66 11.94
CA GLY A 141 -11.19 2.50 12.06
C GLY A 141 -10.06 2.43 11.03
N ASN A 142 -10.00 3.34 10.05
CA ASN A 142 -8.87 3.43 9.14
C ASN A 142 -7.84 4.44 9.66
N ALA A 143 -6.56 4.05 9.70
CA ALA A 143 -5.46 4.98 9.85
C ALA A 143 -5.14 5.70 8.54
N PHE A 144 -5.18 4.97 7.42
CA PHE A 144 -4.96 5.52 6.09
C PHE A 144 -6.02 5.03 5.12
N GLN A 145 -6.42 5.89 4.19
CA GLN A 145 -7.36 5.54 3.13
C GLN A 145 -6.97 6.23 1.83
N THR A 146 -7.05 5.50 0.72
CA THR A 146 -6.82 6.06 -0.61
C THR A 146 -7.93 7.02 -0.98
N ILE A 147 -7.55 8.03 -1.75
CA ILE A 147 -8.52 8.94 -2.34
C ILE A 147 -9.23 8.25 -3.54
N GLY A 148 -8.53 7.37 -4.25
CA GLY A 148 -9.10 6.61 -5.37
C GLY A 148 -10.03 5.49 -4.93
N GLU A 149 -11.08 5.28 -5.73
CA GLU A 149 -12.01 4.18 -5.59
C GLU A 149 -11.38 2.85 -6.03
N VAL A 150 -11.46 1.84 -5.17
CA VAL A 150 -10.90 0.52 -5.45
C VAL A 150 -11.82 -0.24 -6.38
N VAL A 151 -11.46 -0.29 -7.66
CA VAL A 151 -12.00 -1.28 -8.61
C VAL A 151 -11.02 -2.43 -8.67
N PHE A 152 -11.28 -3.51 -7.92
CA PHE A 152 -10.32 -4.60 -7.68
C PHE A 152 -9.70 -5.15 -8.97
N ASN A 153 -10.55 -5.52 -9.93
CA ASN A 153 -10.14 -6.14 -11.20
C ASN A 153 -9.28 -5.23 -12.10
N LYS A 154 -9.31 -3.92 -11.86
CA LYS A 154 -8.48 -2.93 -12.58
C LYS A 154 -7.31 -2.41 -11.73
N SER A 155 -7.41 -2.48 -10.41
CA SER A 155 -6.41 -1.96 -9.48
C SER A 155 -5.25 -2.94 -9.30
N VAL A 156 -5.55 -4.25 -9.27
CA VAL A 156 -4.58 -5.33 -9.09
C VAL A 156 -4.07 -5.83 -10.45
N THR A 157 -3.72 -4.89 -11.32
CA THR A 157 -3.12 -5.14 -12.64
C THR A 157 -1.76 -4.47 -12.72
N LYS A 158 -0.94 -4.83 -13.71
CA LYS A 158 0.36 -4.16 -13.94
C LYS A 158 0.15 -2.66 -14.12
N GLU A 159 -0.82 -2.25 -14.92
CA GLU A 159 -1.11 -0.86 -15.25
C GLU A 159 -1.64 -0.10 -14.03
N GLY A 160 -2.53 -0.73 -13.25
CA GLY A 160 -3.06 -0.16 -12.01
C GLY A 160 -1.98 0.13 -10.96
N ILE A 161 -1.01 -0.79 -10.83
CA ILE A 161 0.13 -0.67 -9.91
C ILE A 161 1.17 0.33 -10.44
N GLU A 162 1.55 0.24 -11.72
CA GLU A 162 2.51 1.17 -12.33
C GLU A 162 2.03 2.62 -12.29
N ARG A 163 0.72 2.85 -12.45
CA ARG A 163 0.13 4.18 -12.29
C ARG A 163 0.38 4.79 -10.91
N HIS A 164 0.43 3.97 -9.85
CA HIS A 164 0.78 4.44 -8.51
C HIS A 164 2.25 4.85 -8.40
N LEU A 165 3.14 3.99 -8.93
CA LEU A 165 4.58 4.13 -8.79
C LEU A 165 5.17 5.23 -9.68
N VAL A 166 4.60 5.46 -10.86
CA VAL A 166 5.06 6.49 -11.81
C VAL A 166 4.46 7.84 -11.45
N TRP A 167 5.29 8.75 -10.94
CA TRP A 167 4.88 10.07 -10.45
C TRP A 167 4.01 10.88 -11.44
N ASN A 168 4.36 10.85 -12.73
CA ASN A 168 3.69 11.65 -13.76
C ASN A 168 2.35 11.07 -14.23
N LYS A 169 1.92 9.90 -13.73
CA LYS A 169 0.64 9.26 -14.10
C LYS A 169 -0.47 9.45 -13.07
N LYS A 170 -0.29 10.37 -12.10
CA LYS A 170 -1.22 10.60 -10.98
C LYS A 170 -2.40 11.52 -11.30
N LYS A 171 -2.86 11.59 -12.56
CA LYS A 171 -4.05 12.37 -12.93
C LYS A 171 -5.28 11.84 -12.20
N ASP A 172 -5.43 10.52 -12.19
CA ASP A 172 -6.47 9.82 -11.45
C ASP A 172 -5.95 9.43 -10.06
N PRO A 173 -6.74 9.62 -9.00
CA PRO A 173 -6.35 9.22 -7.65
C PRO A 173 -5.93 7.76 -7.60
N SER A 174 -4.81 7.49 -6.92
CA SER A 174 -4.33 6.12 -6.77
C SER A 174 -5.20 5.33 -5.79
N THR A 175 -5.31 4.04 -6.04
CA THR A 175 -5.97 3.04 -5.18
C THR A 175 -4.98 2.30 -4.27
N TRP A 176 -3.71 2.73 -4.28
CA TRP A 176 -2.64 2.11 -3.52
C TRP A 176 -2.03 3.08 -2.49
N ILE A 177 -1.51 2.51 -1.41
CA ILE A 177 -0.87 3.19 -0.29
C ILE A 177 0.57 2.67 -0.18
N SER A 178 1.54 3.53 -0.51
CA SER A 178 2.98 3.20 -0.46
C SER A 178 3.52 3.08 0.97
N MET A 179 4.40 2.09 1.18
CA MET A 179 5.13 1.80 2.41
C MET A 179 6.51 1.22 2.08
N PHE A 180 7.40 1.16 3.06
CA PHE A 180 8.77 0.67 2.91
C PHE A 180 9.08 -0.43 3.91
N HIS A 181 9.84 -1.45 3.49
CA HIS A 181 10.20 -2.55 4.39
C HIS A 181 11.28 -2.22 5.43
N GLY A 182 11.88 -1.04 5.35
CA GLY A 182 12.97 -0.64 6.23
C GLY A 182 12.90 0.83 6.58
N PHE A 183 13.16 1.14 7.85
CA PHE A 183 13.10 2.51 8.36
C PHE A 183 14.03 3.46 7.59
N GLY A 184 15.24 3.02 7.24
CA GLY A 184 16.18 3.83 6.46
C GLY A 184 15.65 4.25 5.07
N HIS A 185 14.84 3.42 4.42
CA HIS A 185 14.18 3.79 3.16
C HIS A 185 13.08 4.84 3.38
N ALA A 186 12.28 4.67 4.44
CA ALA A 186 11.29 5.65 4.83
C ALA A 186 11.94 7.00 5.23
N THR A 187 13.04 6.98 5.98
CA THR A 187 13.82 8.17 6.33
C THR A 187 14.30 8.92 5.10
N LYS A 188 14.91 8.24 4.12
CA LYS A 188 15.35 8.86 2.87
C LYS A 188 14.17 9.53 2.16
N ARG A 189 13.02 8.87 2.12
CA ARG A 189 11.81 9.41 1.48
C ARG A 189 11.20 10.58 2.25
N ALA A 190 11.19 10.52 3.57
CA ALA A 190 10.74 11.61 4.44
C ALA A 190 11.61 12.85 4.28
N ARG A 191 12.95 12.68 4.29
CA ARG A 191 13.89 13.76 4.01
C ARG A 191 13.65 14.37 2.64
N PHE A 192 13.54 13.57 1.58
CA PHE A 192 13.20 14.05 0.24
C PHE A 192 11.92 14.92 0.22
N HIS A 193 10.84 14.45 0.88
CA HIS A 193 9.60 15.23 0.94
C HIS A 193 9.77 16.55 1.68
N TYR A 194 10.51 16.55 2.78
CA TYR A 194 10.76 17.73 3.58
C TYR A 194 11.72 18.73 2.92
N THR A 195 12.82 18.28 2.32
CA THR A 195 13.90 19.16 1.83
C THR A 195 13.73 19.55 0.36
N GLU A 196 13.39 18.58 -0.50
CA GLU A 196 13.34 18.77 -1.96
C GLU A 196 11.92 19.05 -2.47
N SER A 197 10.91 18.69 -1.67
CA SER A 197 9.50 18.85 -2.01
C SER A 197 8.77 19.80 -1.05
N LYS A 198 9.45 20.83 -0.53
CA LYS A 198 8.92 21.78 0.48
C LYS A 198 7.54 22.36 0.17
N ARG A 199 7.17 22.48 -1.12
CA ARG A 199 5.83 22.91 -1.55
C ARG A 199 4.71 21.94 -1.10
N ILE A 200 5.06 20.70 -0.76
CA ILE A 200 4.14 19.57 -0.63
C ILE A 200 4.10 18.99 0.80
N GLY A 201 5.20 19.05 1.58
CA GLY A 201 5.19 18.53 2.96
C GLY A 201 6.11 19.30 3.91
N GLN A 202 5.53 20.12 4.79
CA GLN A 202 6.23 20.75 5.91
C GLN A 202 6.05 19.94 7.21
N ARG A 203 5.08 19.04 7.27
CA ARG A 203 4.75 18.24 8.46
C ARG A 203 4.88 16.76 8.13
N VAL A 204 6.12 16.32 8.00
CA VAL A 204 6.45 14.96 7.56
C VAL A 204 6.50 14.03 8.78
N THR A 205 5.90 12.86 8.61
CA THR A 205 5.78 11.86 9.66
C THR A 205 5.96 10.46 9.08
N ILE A 206 6.46 9.53 9.88
CA ILE A 206 6.54 8.10 9.54
C ILE A 206 5.64 7.31 10.48
N ALA A 207 4.71 6.53 9.94
CA ALA A 207 3.97 5.52 10.69
C ALA A 207 4.67 4.17 10.58
N GLU A 208 4.87 3.51 11.73
CA GLU A 208 5.28 2.11 11.80
C GLU A 208 4.04 1.21 11.85
N ILE A 209 3.99 0.22 10.97
CA ILE A 209 2.81 -0.61 10.69
C ILE A 209 3.15 -2.07 10.96
N SER A 210 2.38 -2.72 11.81
CA SER A 210 2.52 -4.15 12.11
C SER A 210 2.09 -5.03 10.93
N THR A 211 2.86 -6.08 10.70
CA THR A 211 2.55 -7.14 9.73
C THR A 211 2.25 -8.49 10.39
N SER A 212 2.18 -8.56 11.73
CA SER A 212 2.05 -9.81 12.50
C SER A 212 0.91 -10.71 12.02
N ASP A 213 -0.18 -10.07 11.58
CA ASP A 213 -1.43 -10.74 11.22
C ASP A 213 -1.54 -10.99 9.72
N LEU A 214 -0.51 -10.65 8.94
CA LEU A 214 -0.47 -10.93 7.52
C LEU A 214 -0.04 -12.38 7.25
N VAL A 215 -0.79 -13.03 6.36
CA VAL A 215 -0.49 -14.36 5.85
C VAL A 215 -0.24 -14.30 4.35
N ALA A 216 0.70 -15.10 3.88
CA ALA A 216 0.98 -15.22 2.46
C ALA A 216 -0.22 -15.88 1.75
N ALA A 217 -0.61 -15.31 0.62
CA ALA A 217 -1.65 -15.85 -0.25
C ALA A 217 -1.30 -15.58 -1.73
N THR A 218 -1.81 -16.39 -2.65
CA THR A 218 -1.63 -16.16 -4.09
C THR A 218 -2.98 -15.87 -4.71
N LEU A 219 -3.06 -14.77 -5.46
CA LEU A 219 -4.22 -14.44 -6.27
C LEU A 219 -4.06 -15.01 -7.67
N HIS A 220 -5.00 -15.87 -8.06
CA HIS A 220 -5.11 -16.50 -9.37
C HIS A 220 -6.22 -15.80 -10.16
N ALA A 221 -5.93 -15.39 -11.38
CA ALA A 221 -6.94 -14.79 -12.26
C ALA A 221 -6.56 -14.99 -13.73
N ASN A 222 -7.54 -14.85 -14.62
CA ASN A 222 -7.25 -14.57 -16.02
C ASN A 222 -7.09 -13.06 -16.18
N CYS A 223 -5.96 -12.61 -16.72
CA CYS A 223 -5.71 -11.21 -17.03
C CYS A 223 -6.00 -10.98 -18.52
N LYS A 224 -7.12 -10.32 -18.81
CA LYS A 224 -7.46 -9.84 -20.16
C LYS A 224 -6.80 -8.49 -20.36
N THR A 225 -5.88 -8.39 -21.31
CA THR A 225 -5.20 -7.16 -21.70
C THR A 225 -5.67 -6.74 -23.09
N VAL A 226 -6.12 -5.49 -23.18
CA VAL A 226 -6.51 -4.81 -24.41
C VAL A 226 -5.42 -3.81 -24.75
N TRP A 227 -4.94 -3.87 -25.99
CA TRP A 227 -3.92 -2.95 -26.51
C TRP A 227 -4.49 -2.21 -27.72
N GLU A 228 -4.56 -0.90 -27.59
CA GLU A 228 -5.05 0.04 -28.59
C GLU A 228 -3.88 0.91 -29.04
N ILE A 229 -3.57 0.87 -30.34
CA ILE A 229 -2.48 1.67 -30.92
C ILE A 229 -3.07 2.50 -32.05
N MET A 230 -3.00 3.82 -31.92
CA MET A 230 -3.37 4.71 -33.00
C MET A 230 -2.17 4.96 -33.90
N LYS A 231 -2.15 4.30 -35.06
CA LYS A 231 -1.06 4.42 -36.04
C LYS A 231 -1.42 5.43 -37.10
N THR A 232 -0.60 6.47 -37.23
CA THR A 232 -0.66 7.39 -38.37
C THR A 232 0.02 6.73 -39.56
N THR A 233 -0.76 6.40 -40.59
CA THR A 233 -0.22 5.82 -41.83
C THR A 233 0.47 6.88 -42.70
N ALA A 234 1.20 6.44 -43.73
CA ALA A 234 1.92 7.32 -44.66
C ALA A 234 1.05 8.41 -45.34
N HIS A 235 -0.28 8.22 -45.37
CA HIS A 235 -1.24 9.18 -45.93
C HIS A 235 -1.94 10.02 -44.85
N TRP A 236 -1.35 10.15 -43.66
CA TRP A 236 -1.94 10.86 -42.50
C TRP A 236 -3.30 10.30 -42.03
N THR A 237 -3.70 9.13 -42.50
CA THR A 237 -4.89 8.45 -41.99
C THR A 237 -4.54 7.73 -40.70
N LYS A 238 -5.31 7.98 -39.64
CA LYS A 238 -5.17 7.29 -38.36
C LYS A 238 -5.89 5.94 -38.45
N ARG A 239 -5.18 4.85 -38.18
CA ARG A 239 -5.75 3.50 -38.06
C ARG A 239 -5.60 3.02 -36.63
N LEU A 240 -6.72 2.60 -36.05
CA LEU A 240 -6.74 1.95 -34.75
C LEU A 240 -6.33 0.48 -34.95
N HIS A 241 -5.21 0.09 -34.37
CA HIS A 241 -4.86 -1.31 -34.19
C HIS A 241 -5.34 -1.75 -32.81
N TYR A 242 -6.09 -2.86 -32.78
CA TYR A 242 -6.70 -3.41 -31.58
C TYR A 242 -6.26 -4.85 -31.41
N SER A 243 -5.74 -5.20 -30.25
CA SER A 243 -5.43 -6.59 -29.90
C SER A 243 -5.89 -6.92 -28.49
N VAL A 244 -6.35 -8.15 -28.30
CA VAL A 244 -6.79 -8.69 -27.02
C VAL A 244 -5.99 -9.94 -26.74
N THR A 245 -5.40 -10.00 -25.55
CA THR A 245 -4.71 -11.18 -25.06
C THR A 245 -5.26 -11.55 -23.70
N THR A 246 -5.39 -12.86 -23.45
CA THR A 246 -5.80 -13.38 -22.15
C THR A 246 -4.74 -14.36 -21.69
N ARG A 247 -4.33 -14.25 -20.43
CA ARG A 247 -3.35 -15.15 -19.83
C ARG A 247 -3.65 -15.34 -18.36
N GLN A 248 -3.27 -16.50 -17.82
CA GLN A 248 -3.34 -16.72 -16.38
C GLN A 248 -2.24 -15.91 -15.68
N VAL A 249 -2.60 -15.31 -14.55
CA VAL A 249 -1.69 -14.59 -13.66
C VAL A 249 -1.80 -15.13 -12.24
N GLU A 250 -0.64 -15.20 -11.60
CA GLU A 250 -0.43 -15.56 -10.21
C GLU A 250 0.24 -14.37 -9.52
N ILE A 251 -0.51 -13.71 -8.65
CA ILE A 251 -0.07 -12.47 -8.01
C ILE A 251 0.20 -12.78 -6.53
N PRO A 252 1.46 -12.68 -6.07
CA PRO A 252 1.77 -12.84 -4.66
C PRO A 252 1.17 -11.68 -3.88
N VAL A 253 0.31 -12.01 -2.92
CA VAL A 253 -0.34 -11.05 -2.01
C VAL A 253 -0.13 -11.47 -0.56
N TRP A 254 -0.38 -10.52 0.34
CA TRP A 254 -0.46 -10.73 1.78
C TRP A 254 -1.77 -10.16 2.27
N VAL A 255 -2.54 -10.96 3.01
CA VAL A 255 -3.87 -10.57 3.51
C VAL A 255 -3.96 -10.82 5.00
N ASN A 256 -4.96 -10.24 5.66
CA ASN A 256 -5.17 -10.54 7.07
C ASN A 256 -5.50 -12.03 7.29
N ARG A 257 -4.93 -12.62 8.33
CA ARG A 257 -5.24 -13.98 8.80
C ARG A 257 -6.74 -14.20 9.03
N SER A 258 -7.49 -13.18 9.45
CA SER A 258 -8.96 -13.26 9.67
C SER A 258 -9.73 -13.69 8.42
N VAL A 259 -9.22 -13.36 7.23
CA VAL A 259 -9.84 -13.68 5.95
C VAL A 259 -9.64 -15.14 5.56
N ARG A 260 -8.60 -15.79 6.09
CA ARG A 260 -8.26 -17.16 5.72
C ARG A 260 -9.28 -18.12 6.34
N PRO A 261 -10.01 -18.90 5.53
CA PRO A 261 -10.87 -19.97 6.05
C PRO A 261 -10.09 -20.95 6.92
N ALA A 262 -10.72 -21.49 7.97
CA ALA A 262 -10.08 -22.41 8.90
C ALA A 262 -9.59 -23.70 8.24
N ASP A 263 -10.27 -24.15 7.19
CA ASP A 263 -9.92 -25.31 6.36
C ASP A 263 -8.86 -24.99 5.29
N GLY A 264 -8.44 -23.73 5.16
CA GLY A 264 -7.49 -23.28 4.13
C GLY A 264 -8.08 -23.20 2.72
N SER A 265 -9.41 -23.29 2.58
CA SER A 265 -10.10 -23.18 1.30
C SER A 265 -9.84 -21.84 0.62
N SER A 266 -9.99 -21.83 -0.70
CA SER A 266 -9.86 -20.62 -1.50
C SER A 266 -11.07 -19.72 -1.32
N ILE A 267 -10.84 -18.41 -1.41
CA ILE A 267 -11.91 -17.40 -1.41
C ILE A 267 -11.91 -16.62 -2.73
N LYS A 268 -13.04 -16.01 -3.06
CA LYS A 268 -13.14 -15.07 -4.17
C LYS A 268 -12.66 -13.67 -3.75
N ALA A 269 -12.25 -12.85 -4.72
CA ALA A 269 -11.87 -11.47 -4.42
C ALA A 269 -13.04 -10.65 -3.86
N GLU A 270 -14.27 -10.93 -4.27
CA GLU A 270 -15.47 -10.26 -3.74
C GLU A 270 -15.61 -10.52 -2.23
N GLU A 271 -15.31 -11.73 -1.76
CA GLU A 271 -15.34 -12.09 -0.34
C GLU A 271 -14.26 -11.33 0.44
N LEU A 272 -13.04 -11.21 -0.12
CA LEU A 272 -12.00 -10.36 0.46
C LEU A 272 -12.45 -8.89 0.53
N MET A 273 -13.03 -8.34 -0.54
CA MET A 273 -13.49 -6.95 -0.56
C MET A 273 -14.64 -6.71 0.44
N ALA A 274 -15.55 -7.68 0.58
CA ALA A 274 -16.67 -7.63 1.52
C ALA A 274 -16.23 -7.76 2.99
N SER A 275 -15.18 -8.57 3.26
CA SER A 275 -14.61 -8.74 4.61
C SER A 275 -14.03 -7.46 5.20
N ASN A 276 -13.85 -6.44 4.37
CA ASN A 276 -13.27 -5.17 4.75
C ASN A 276 -11.82 -5.30 5.28
N ASP A 277 -11.12 -6.36 4.91
CA ASP A 277 -9.73 -6.59 5.26
C ASP A 277 -8.75 -5.95 4.27
N ASP A 278 -7.47 -6.01 4.63
CA ASP A 278 -6.37 -5.40 3.88
C ASP A 278 -5.73 -6.38 2.89
N LEU A 279 -5.31 -5.86 1.75
CA LEU A 279 -4.46 -6.57 0.78
C LEU A 279 -3.17 -5.80 0.57
N PHE A 280 -2.05 -6.49 0.74
CA PHE A 280 -0.71 -5.96 0.56
C PHE A 280 0.03 -6.69 -0.56
N VAL A 281 0.87 -5.96 -1.28
CA VAL A 281 1.79 -6.52 -2.29
C VAL A 281 3.20 -5.98 -2.10
N SER A 282 4.20 -6.84 -2.34
CA SER A 282 5.60 -6.46 -2.39
C SER A 282 6.03 -6.21 -3.82
N ILE A 283 6.63 -5.04 -4.12
CA ILE A 283 7.13 -4.77 -5.47
C ILE A 283 8.20 -5.79 -5.88
N LYS A 284 9.02 -6.26 -4.93
CA LYS A 284 10.01 -7.31 -5.17
C LYS A 284 9.36 -8.62 -5.61
N GLU A 285 8.29 -9.05 -4.93
CA GLU A 285 7.60 -10.29 -5.28
C GLU A 285 6.85 -10.16 -6.61
N LEU A 286 6.20 -9.01 -6.86
CA LEU A 286 5.50 -8.76 -8.12
C LEU A 286 6.44 -8.78 -9.34
N ASN A 287 7.66 -8.25 -9.20
CA ASN A 287 8.67 -8.33 -10.27
C ASN A 287 9.13 -9.76 -10.56
N ASN A 288 8.94 -10.69 -9.63
CA ASN A 288 9.25 -12.11 -9.79
C ASN A 288 8.02 -12.95 -10.15
N SER A 289 6.83 -12.35 -10.26
CA SER A 289 5.61 -13.06 -10.62
C SER A 289 5.36 -13.00 -12.12
N ASN A 290 4.44 -13.82 -12.63
CA ASN A 290 4.05 -13.74 -14.02
C ASN A 290 3.20 -12.48 -14.33
N LEU A 291 2.82 -11.64 -13.36
CA LEU A 291 2.09 -10.39 -13.61
C LEU A 291 2.86 -9.46 -14.57
N VAL A 292 4.19 -9.48 -14.55
CA VAL A 292 5.01 -8.64 -15.45
C VAL A 292 5.09 -9.14 -16.90
N ALA A 293 4.73 -10.40 -17.16
CA ALA A 293 4.84 -11.07 -18.46
C ALA A 293 3.73 -10.70 -19.47
N GLY A 294 3.33 -9.42 -19.51
CA GLY A 294 2.30 -8.90 -20.41
C GLY A 294 2.72 -8.83 -21.89
N PRO A 295 1.76 -8.56 -22.81
CA PRO A 295 1.97 -8.49 -24.27
C PRO A 295 2.96 -7.42 -24.72
N ASP A 296 3.36 -6.55 -23.80
CA ASP A 296 4.39 -5.52 -23.89
C ASP A 296 5.81 -6.08 -24.16
N SER A 297 5.95 -7.23 -24.83
CA SER A 297 7.22 -7.85 -25.23
C SER A 297 8.10 -6.95 -26.12
N HIS A 298 7.55 -5.86 -26.66
CA HIS A 298 8.28 -4.81 -27.37
C HIS A 298 8.86 -3.74 -26.45
N SER A 299 8.26 -3.53 -25.27
CA SER A 299 8.91 -2.86 -24.16
C SER A 299 10.03 -3.78 -23.65
N ARG A 300 11.29 -3.37 -23.81
CA ARG A 300 12.48 -4.09 -23.29
C ARG A 300 12.46 -4.33 -21.77
N ARG A 301 11.37 -4.04 -21.05
CA ARG A 301 11.30 -3.97 -19.59
C ARG A 301 10.35 -5.02 -19.04
N ARG A 302 10.94 -6.12 -18.54
CA ARG A 302 10.27 -7.21 -17.80
C ARG A 302 10.04 -6.87 -16.31
N THR A 303 9.74 -5.62 -15.99
CA THR A 303 9.59 -5.18 -14.59
C THR A 303 8.46 -4.17 -14.50
N ILE A 304 7.73 -4.15 -13.39
CA ILE A 304 6.84 -3.05 -13.04
C ILE A 304 7.70 -1.77 -13.02
N ARG A 305 7.35 -0.77 -13.85
CA ARG A 305 8.13 0.45 -14.16
C ARG A 305 8.53 1.28 -12.93
N ALA A 306 9.55 0.83 -12.20
CA ALA A 306 9.96 1.47 -10.96
C ALA A 306 11.38 1.03 -10.53
N ASN A 307 12.41 1.39 -11.31
CA ASN A 307 13.81 1.22 -10.85
C ASN A 307 13.97 1.90 -9.49
N GLY A 308 14.52 1.19 -8.50
CA GLY A 308 14.66 1.73 -7.15
C GLY A 308 13.43 1.59 -6.25
N HIS A 309 12.39 0.86 -6.64
CA HIS A 309 11.21 0.62 -5.79
C HIS A 309 11.13 -0.82 -5.26
N ALA A 310 12.19 -1.62 -5.42
CA ALA A 310 12.23 -3.01 -4.92
C ALA A 310 12.03 -3.11 -3.40
N TYR A 311 12.24 -2.01 -2.67
CA TYR A 311 12.01 -1.94 -1.24
C TYR A 311 10.59 -1.51 -0.83
N GLU A 312 9.75 -1.18 -1.80
CA GLU A 312 8.41 -0.66 -1.59
C GLU A 312 7.37 -1.78 -1.47
N TRP A 313 6.38 -1.51 -0.63
CA TRP A 313 5.19 -2.31 -0.39
C TRP A 313 3.97 -1.44 -0.62
N LEU A 314 2.91 -2.02 -1.16
CA LEU A 314 1.66 -1.30 -1.41
C LEU A 314 0.51 -1.97 -0.67
N ALA A 315 -0.30 -1.18 0.02
CA ALA A 315 -1.61 -1.60 0.54
C ALA A 315 -2.72 -1.11 -0.38
N LEU A 316 -3.69 -1.97 -0.69
CA LEU A 316 -4.85 -1.64 -1.52
C LEU A 316 -5.90 -0.93 -0.68
N GLY A 317 -6.29 0.28 -1.07
CA GLY A 317 -7.44 1.00 -0.53
C GLY A 317 -7.26 1.63 0.86
N ARG A 318 -6.74 0.90 1.84
CA ARG A 318 -6.65 1.38 3.24
C ARG A 318 -5.58 0.65 4.05
N ILE A 319 -5.36 1.19 5.25
CA ILE A 319 -4.65 0.53 6.36
C ILE A 319 -5.44 0.83 7.63
N ARG A 320 -5.80 -0.23 8.38
CA ARG A 320 -6.58 -0.10 9.63
C ARG A 320 -5.76 0.52 10.76
N GLU A 321 -6.45 1.21 11.66
CA GLU A 321 -5.89 1.93 12.81
C GLU A 321 -5.15 0.99 13.77
N GLU A 322 -5.71 -0.19 14.02
CA GLU A 322 -5.12 -1.24 14.86
C GLU A 322 -3.74 -1.75 14.39
N ARG A 323 -3.35 -1.49 13.13
CA ARG A 323 -2.02 -1.88 12.64
C ARG A 323 -0.95 -0.85 12.96
N ILE A 324 -1.33 0.38 13.30
CA ILE A 324 -0.36 1.43 13.56
C ILE A 324 0.25 1.19 14.94
N MET A 325 1.55 0.91 14.96
CA MET A 325 2.27 0.64 16.19
C MET A 325 2.73 1.93 16.86
N LYS A 326 3.22 2.88 16.06
CA LYS A 326 3.65 4.20 16.51
C LYS A 326 3.81 5.15 15.34
N VAL A 327 3.84 6.44 15.68
CA VAL A 327 4.06 7.50 14.73
C VAL A 327 5.22 8.40 15.13
N ILE A 328 6.14 8.59 14.18
CA ILE A 328 7.45 9.20 14.38
C ILE A 328 7.48 10.52 13.59
N PRO A 329 7.44 11.68 14.26
CA PRO A 329 7.54 12.96 13.57
C PRO A 329 8.98 13.21 13.08
N PHE A 330 9.09 13.92 11.95
CA PHE A 330 10.33 14.48 11.45
C PHE A 330 10.24 16.01 11.54
N ASP A 331 11.11 16.63 12.33
CA ASP A 331 11.13 18.09 12.52
C ASP A 331 11.88 18.85 11.42
N GLY A 332 12.55 18.13 10.52
CA GLY A 332 13.44 18.69 9.50
C GLY A 332 14.90 18.33 9.68
N THR A 333 15.29 18.00 10.91
CA THR A 333 16.66 17.63 11.28
C THR A 333 16.73 16.17 11.76
N ALA A 334 15.87 15.79 12.70
CA ALA A 334 15.85 14.52 13.39
C ALA A 334 14.46 13.83 13.39
N PHE A 335 14.49 12.49 13.52
CA PHE A 335 13.29 11.69 13.74
C PHE A 335 13.14 11.44 15.24
N HIS A 336 12.00 11.80 15.82
CA HIS A 336 11.76 11.66 17.26
C HIS A 336 11.07 10.32 17.56
N MET A 337 11.88 9.26 17.68
CA MET A 337 11.39 7.90 17.93
C MET A 337 10.73 7.74 19.31
N VAL A 338 11.11 8.60 20.26
CA VAL A 338 10.62 8.65 21.63
C VAL A 338 10.28 10.11 21.93
N LYS A 339 9.22 10.35 22.72
CA LYS A 339 8.83 11.70 23.16
C LYS A 339 9.99 12.35 23.92
N PRO A 340 10.56 13.45 23.41
CA PRO A 340 11.61 14.17 24.14
C PRO A 340 11.02 15.01 25.27
N SER A 341 11.89 15.56 26.13
CA SER A 341 11.50 16.49 27.20
C SER A 341 11.14 17.89 26.70
N TYR A 342 11.46 18.20 25.46
CA TYR A 342 11.18 19.49 24.81
C TYR A 342 10.05 19.38 23.78
N THR A 343 9.53 20.53 23.37
CA THR A 343 8.50 20.62 22.34
C THR A 343 9.12 20.41 20.95
N VAL A 344 8.65 19.39 20.22
CA VAL A 344 9.05 19.15 18.83
C VAL A 344 8.27 20.09 17.91
N ARG A 345 9.00 20.94 17.18
CA ARG A 345 8.46 21.88 16.18
C ARG A 345 8.89 21.46 14.77
N SER A 346 8.12 21.80 13.75
CA SER A 346 8.61 21.68 12.36
C SER A 346 9.47 22.91 12.02
N GLU A 347 10.76 22.71 11.75
CA GLU A 347 11.76 23.80 11.67
C GLU A 347 11.54 24.75 10.48
N ASP A 348 11.10 24.23 9.34
CA ASP A 348 10.92 24.98 8.09
C ASP A 348 9.44 25.31 7.80
N ALA A 349 8.54 25.02 8.74
CA ALA A 349 7.14 25.36 8.59
C ALA A 349 6.94 26.88 8.66
N THR A 350 6.02 27.41 7.85
CA THR A 350 5.71 28.85 7.84
C THR A 350 4.97 29.31 9.09
N GLU A 351 4.37 28.38 9.82
CA GLU A 351 3.63 28.62 11.05
C GLU A 351 4.19 27.73 12.17
N ASP A 352 3.91 28.09 13.42
CA ASP A 352 4.36 27.33 14.60
C ASP A 352 3.60 26.01 14.77
N TRP A 353 4.03 24.99 14.01
CA TRP A 353 3.52 23.63 14.13
C TRP A 353 4.29 22.85 15.19
N ILE A 354 3.55 22.30 16.15
CA ILE A 354 4.05 21.44 17.22
C ILE A 354 3.51 20.03 17.03
N PHE A 355 4.33 19.02 17.26
CA PHE A 355 3.85 17.64 17.28
C PHE A 355 3.23 17.28 18.63
N ASP A 356 1.95 16.89 18.60
CA ASP A 356 1.21 16.38 19.73
C ASP A 356 1.42 14.86 19.82
N PHE A 357 2.24 14.42 20.77
CA PHE A 357 2.57 12.99 20.96
C PHE A 357 1.40 12.16 21.51
N GLU A 358 0.39 12.78 22.13
CA GLU A 358 -0.79 12.05 22.62
C GLU A 358 -1.75 11.74 21.48
N LEU A 359 -1.91 12.71 20.57
CA LEU A 359 -2.75 12.57 19.37
C LEU A 359 -2.00 12.06 18.14
N GLU A 360 -0.68 11.87 18.24
CA GLU A 360 0.23 11.49 17.14
C GLU A 360 0.07 12.37 15.89
N THR A 361 -0.12 13.68 16.06
CA THR A 361 -0.46 14.60 14.96
C THR A 361 0.24 15.95 15.10
N TRP A 362 0.47 16.63 13.98
CA TRP A 362 0.95 18.01 13.97
C TRP A 362 -0.21 18.98 14.22
N ARG A 363 -0.01 19.95 15.12
CA ARG A 363 -1.01 20.98 15.48
C ARG A 363 -0.39 22.37 15.50
N LEU A 364 -1.21 23.38 15.22
CA LEU A 364 -0.81 24.77 15.42
C LEU A 364 -0.70 25.07 16.92
N GLU A 365 0.41 25.69 17.32
CA GLU A 365 0.64 26.09 18.71
C GLU A 365 -0.49 27.02 19.22
N SER A 366 -0.99 27.91 18.35
CA SER A 366 -2.08 28.82 18.66
C SER A 366 -3.39 28.09 18.98
N GLU A 367 -3.68 26.98 18.29
CA GLU A 367 -4.85 26.15 18.57
C GLU A 367 -4.72 25.41 19.90
N MET A 368 -3.52 24.89 20.21
CA MET A 368 -3.25 24.24 21.48
C MET A 368 -3.41 25.21 22.66
N LYS A 369 -2.86 26.43 22.54
CA LYS A 369 -3.01 27.49 23.54
C LYS A 369 -4.48 27.85 23.78
N ARG A 370 -5.28 28.03 22.70
CA ARG A 370 -6.72 28.31 22.80
C ARG A 370 -7.49 27.17 23.46
N ALA A 371 -7.20 25.92 23.10
CA ALA A 371 -7.83 24.75 23.70
C ALA A 371 -7.53 24.66 25.21
N ASN A 372 -6.29 24.92 25.62
CA ASN A 372 -5.90 24.92 27.03
C ASN A 372 -6.53 26.08 27.81
N ALA A 373 -6.59 27.28 27.23
CA ALA A 373 -7.28 28.41 27.86
C ALA A 373 -8.78 28.13 28.05
N ARG A 374 -9.42 27.45 27.09
CA ARG A 374 -10.83 27.02 27.22
C ARG A 374 -11.01 25.96 28.31
N LYS A 375 -10.10 24.98 28.42
CA LYS A 375 -10.16 23.97 29.48
C LYS A 375 -10.06 24.60 30.88
N ARG A 376 -9.14 25.54 31.09
CA ARG A 376 -9.00 26.26 32.38
C ARG A 376 -10.27 26.98 32.79
N ARG A 377 -10.92 27.68 31.86
CA ARG A 377 -12.20 28.35 32.13
C ARG A 377 -13.35 27.42 32.49
N ILE A 378 -13.31 26.15 32.06
CA ILE A 378 -14.35 25.18 32.43
C ILE A 378 -14.09 24.69 33.85
N THR A 379 -12.85 24.32 34.16
CA THR A 379 -12.47 23.87 35.51
C THR A 379 -12.70 24.96 36.56
N GLU A 380 -12.42 26.23 36.26
CA GLU A 380 -12.65 27.35 37.17
C GLU A 380 -14.14 27.65 37.46
N VAL A 381 -15.08 27.16 36.63
CA VAL A 381 -16.52 27.37 36.85
C VAL A 381 -17.15 26.24 37.66
N ASP A 382 -16.54 25.05 37.67
CA ASP A 382 -17.04 23.88 38.40
C ASP A 382 -16.60 23.87 39.89
N ASP A 383 -15.63 24.72 40.28
CA ASP A 383 -15.08 24.77 41.65
C ASP A 383 -15.78 25.82 42.57
N ASP A 384 -16.74 26.61 42.06
CA ASP A 384 -17.39 27.71 42.80
C ASP A 384 -18.85 27.42 43.22
N ASP A 385 -19.39 26.21 42.98
CA ASP A 385 -20.81 25.85 43.23
C ASP A 385 -21.03 24.74 44.30
N ASP A 386 -20.07 24.49 45.21
CA ASP A 386 -20.20 23.52 46.31
C ASP A 386 -20.74 24.12 47.65
N ASP A 387 -21.27 25.35 47.63
CA ASP A 387 -22.00 25.91 48.78
C ASP A 387 -23.52 25.68 48.66
N VAL A 388 -23.97 24.61 49.33
CA VAL A 388 -25.27 24.48 50.03
C VAL A 388 -26.53 24.63 49.18
N PHE A 389 -27.06 23.52 48.67
CA PHE A 389 -28.52 23.36 48.50
C PHE A 389 -28.97 21.92 48.82
N GLU A 390 -29.08 21.63 50.13
CA GLU A 390 -29.92 20.55 50.62
C GLU A 390 -31.39 20.98 50.48
N VAL A 391 -31.99 20.76 49.30
CA VAL A 391 -33.43 20.97 49.09
C VAL A 391 -34.09 19.70 48.60
N ALA A 392 -34.75 19.07 49.57
CA ALA A 392 -36.05 18.41 49.49
C ALA A 392 -36.45 17.85 48.12
N SER A 393 -36.37 16.52 48.04
CA SER A 393 -37.17 15.66 47.18
C SER A 393 -38.63 16.13 47.12
N LYS A 394 -39.01 16.72 45.99
CA LYS A 394 -40.41 16.88 45.57
C LYS A 394 -40.64 16.14 44.26
N GLU A 395 -41.64 15.28 44.33
CA GLU A 395 -42.19 14.47 43.25
C GLU A 395 -42.76 15.31 42.09
N VAL A 396 -42.98 14.59 40.97
CA VAL A 396 -43.92 14.87 39.88
C VAL A 396 -43.42 15.79 38.75
N CYS A 397 -43.14 15.21 37.57
CA CYS A 397 -44.16 15.11 36.52
C CYS A 397 -43.68 14.26 35.32
N LYS A 398 -44.35 13.13 35.09
CA LYS A 398 -44.23 12.31 33.87
C LYS A 398 -45.00 12.98 32.72
N CYS A 399 -44.31 13.76 31.89
CA CYS A 399 -44.83 14.12 30.56
C CYS A 399 -44.28 13.15 29.52
N LYS A 400 -45.12 12.16 29.18
CA LYS A 400 -45.00 11.33 27.98
C LYS A 400 -45.00 12.24 26.74
N ARG A 401 -43.95 12.18 25.93
CA ARG A 401 -44.04 12.48 24.49
C ARG A 401 -43.63 11.24 23.72
N SER A 402 -44.65 10.48 23.33
CA SER A 402 -44.62 9.54 22.23
C SER A 402 -44.29 10.29 20.94
N ASN A 403 -43.21 9.91 20.26
CA ASN A 403 -43.13 10.09 18.82
C ASN A 403 -42.38 8.91 18.19
N THR A 404 -43.08 7.77 18.16
CA THR A 404 -42.71 6.61 17.37
C THR A 404 -43.27 6.83 15.97
N GLN A 405 -42.46 7.34 15.04
CA GLN A 405 -42.73 7.16 13.62
C GLN A 405 -41.94 5.95 13.15
N ALA A 406 -42.66 4.84 13.02
CA ALA A 406 -42.23 3.67 12.27
C ALA A 406 -42.12 4.05 10.80
N LEU A 407 -40.90 4.03 10.25
CA LEU A 407 -40.70 4.00 8.82
C LEU A 407 -40.89 2.55 8.36
N SER A 408 -41.95 2.36 7.57
CA SER A 408 -42.30 1.10 6.93
C SER A 408 -41.20 0.62 6.00
N LEU A 409 -40.79 -0.63 6.17
CA LEU A 409 -40.05 -1.39 5.18
C LEU A 409 -40.94 -1.61 3.96
N SER A 410 -40.62 -0.96 2.84
CA SER A 410 -41.15 -1.36 1.54
C SER A 410 -40.28 -2.49 0.99
N THR A 411 -40.83 -3.69 1.02
CA THR A 411 -40.38 -4.87 0.30
C THR A 411 -40.31 -4.54 -1.19
N VAL A 412 -39.11 -4.59 -1.78
CA VAL A 412 -38.94 -4.58 -3.24
C VAL A 412 -38.86 -6.04 -3.69
N GLU A 413 -39.97 -6.53 -4.24
CA GLU A 413 -39.97 -7.75 -5.06
C GLU A 413 -39.19 -7.49 -6.34
N ILE A 414 -38.08 -8.22 -6.52
CA ILE A 414 -37.39 -8.30 -7.81
C ILE A 414 -38.03 -9.46 -8.57
N ILE A 415 -38.86 -9.11 -9.56
CA ILE A 415 -39.35 -10.04 -10.58
C ILE A 415 -38.18 -10.35 -11.52
N TYR A 416 -37.75 -11.61 -11.54
CA TYR A 416 -36.96 -12.16 -12.63
C TYR A 416 -37.89 -12.44 -13.81
N HIS A 417 -37.65 -11.78 -14.94
CA HIS A 417 -38.11 -12.29 -16.24
C HIS A 417 -36.96 -13.03 -16.90
N ILE A 418 -37.29 -14.27 -17.27
CA ILE A 418 -36.54 -15.23 -18.10
C ILE A 418 -36.23 -14.62 -19.47
#